data_AF-A0A1C7MIX2-F1
#
_entry.id   AF-A0A1C7MIX2-F1
#
_cell.length_a   1.000
_cell.length_b   1.000
_cell.length_c   1.000
_cell.angle_alpha   90.00
_cell.angle_beta   90.00
_cell.angle_gamma   90.00
#
_symmetry.space_group_name_H-M   'P 1'
#
loop_
_entity.id
_entity.type
_entity.pdbx_description
1 polymer ?
#
loop_
_entity_poly.entity_id
_entity_poly.type
_entity_poly.pdbx_seq_one_letter_code
_entity_poly.pdbx_strand_id
1 'polypeptide(L)'
;MVNWQDPTVIVQEYASVAVVSQVSGGIFLWEWITTLYFDWKLLSAGRLEFRSPTILYILSRLTALATVICLFYYLNIKSEISFCDAMSRAIVDLGYSAIVLSSALMALRVVAIWNRDRRVILFAAVVIILDAVFLLHGLITDGGATWDPTARACIAFNTARYKLNIVVTFITDILMLVVMLIGIWFQRGSGSLWRVVERQGIIWLIIAIISYAPLVVLIFLNFNNPMNLMLQLPFCLSM
;
A
#
# COMPACT_ATOMS: atom_id res chain seq x y z
N MET A 1 6.37 33.40 -3.23
CA MET A 1 6.60 31.94 -3.29
C MET A 1 6.54 31.43 -1.86
N VAL A 2 5.82 30.34 -1.61
CA VAL A 2 5.76 29.72 -0.27
C VAL A 2 7.12 29.10 0.04
N ASN A 3 7.66 29.36 1.23
CA ASN A 3 8.89 28.71 1.68
C ASN A 3 8.55 27.36 2.33
N TRP A 4 8.74 26.28 1.58
CA TRP A 4 8.42 24.91 2.01
C TRP A 4 9.32 24.36 3.14
N GLN A 5 10.42 25.07 3.45
CA GLN A 5 11.31 24.74 4.55
C GLN A 5 11.09 25.60 5.80
N ASP A 6 10.07 26.47 5.79
CA ASP A 6 9.70 27.22 6.97
C ASP A 6 9.14 26.27 8.05
N PRO A 7 9.67 26.29 9.29
CA PRO A 7 9.21 25.42 10.37
C PRO A 7 7.71 25.56 10.65
N THR A 8 7.13 26.75 10.44
CA THR A 8 5.69 26.98 10.64
C THR A 8 4.84 26.23 9.62
N VAL A 9 5.28 26.20 8.36
CA VAL A 9 4.62 25.47 7.27
C VAL A 9 4.72 23.96 7.51
N ILE A 10 5.89 23.47 7.89
CA ILE A 10 6.12 22.04 8.17
C ILE A 10 5.20 21.52 9.28
N VAL A 11 5.04 22.27 10.37
CA VAL A 11 4.14 21.88 11.48
C VAL A 11 2.67 21.82 11.01
N GLN A 12 2.24 22.78 10.21
CA GLN A 12 0.88 22.80 9.63
C GLN A 12 0.65 21.63 8.67
N GLU A 13 1.65 21.24 7.90
CA GLU A 13 1.56 20.08 7.00
C GLU A 13 1.52 18.76 7.76
N TYR A 14 2.27 18.60 8.85
CA TYR A 14 2.13 17.41 9.71
C TYR A 14 0.71 17.26 10.28
N ALA A 15 0.07 18.36 10.66
CA ALA A 15 -1.34 18.33 11.06
C ALA A 15 -2.24 17.90 9.89
N SER A 16 -1.95 18.37 8.67
CA SER A 16 -2.68 17.98 7.47
C SER A 16 -2.50 16.49 7.13
N VAL A 17 -1.29 15.96 7.24
CA VAL A 17 -0.97 14.54 7.07
C VAL A 17 -1.75 13.69 8.09
N ALA A 18 -1.80 14.13 9.35
CA ALA A 18 -2.56 13.43 10.39
C ALA A 18 -4.06 13.35 10.05
N VAL A 19 -4.65 14.46 9.59
CA VAL A 19 -6.06 14.51 9.18
C VAL A 19 -6.32 13.59 7.98
N VAL A 20 -5.50 13.68 6.92
CA VAL A 20 -5.65 12.82 5.73
C VAL A 20 -5.50 11.35 6.09
N SER A 21 -4.55 11.02 6.96
CA SER A 21 -4.31 9.66 7.45
C SER A 21 -5.49 9.13 8.27
N GLN A 22 -6.07 9.96 9.13
CA GLN A 22 -7.24 9.58 9.94
C GLN A 22 -8.50 9.43 9.10
N VAL A 23 -8.73 10.31 8.13
CA VAL A 23 -9.88 10.22 7.22
C VAL A 23 -9.78 8.98 6.35
N SER A 24 -8.63 8.75 5.71
CA SER A 24 -8.41 7.57 4.86
C SER A 24 -8.47 6.26 5.66
N GLY A 25 -7.86 6.22 6.84
CA GLY A 25 -7.99 5.09 7.76
C GLY A 25 -9.44 4.87 8.24
N GLY A 26 -10.21 5.93 8.46
CA GLY A 26 -11.63 5.84 8.83
C GLY A 26 -12.50 5.25 7.71
N ILE A 27 -12.26 5.66 6.46
CA ILE A 27 -12.92 5.09 5.27
C ILE A 27 -12.57 3.60 5.15
N PHE A 28 -11.30 3.24 5.33
CA PHE A 28 -10.88 1.84 5.31
C PHE A 28 -11.52 1.02 6.43
N LEU A 29 -11.61 1.55 7.66
CA LEU A 29 -12.28 0.86 8.76
C LEU A 29 -13.77 0.65 8.48
N TRP A 30 -14.44 1.65 7.88
CA TRP A 30 -15.82 1.52 7.44
C TRP A 30 -16.00 0.40 6.41
N GLU A 31 -15.17 0.38 5.37
CA GLU A 31 -15.15 -0.68 4.37
C GLU A 31 -14.87 -2.05 5.03
N TRP A 32 -13.92 -2.09 5.95
CA TRP A 32 -13.52 -3.32 6.64
C TRP A 32 -14.66 -3.89 7.48
N ILE A 33 -15.39 -3.06 8.23
CA ILE A 33 -16.52 -3.49 9.05
C ILE A 33 -17.68 -3.97 8.18
N THR A 34 -18.01 -3.24 7.12
CA THR A 34 -19.14 -3.59 6.24
C THR A 34 -18.92 -4.89 5.46
N THR A 35 -17.68 -5.22 5.15
CA THR A 35 -17.32 -6.45 4.42
C THR A 35 -16.97 -7.63 5.35
N LEU A 36 -16.89 -7.41 6.68
CA LEU A 36 -16.59 -8.44 7.68
C LEU A 36 -17.51 -9.67 7.57
N TYR A 37 -18.80 -9.46 7.26
CA TYR A 37 -19.75 -10.55 7.07
C TYR A 37 -19.31 -11.51 5.94
N PHE A 38 -18.76 -10.97 4.85
CA PHE A 38 -18.25 -11.75 3.75
C PHE A 38 -17.00 -12.54 4.14
N ASP A 39 -16.05 -11.92 4.85
CA ASP A 39 -14.82 -12.62 5.26
C ASP A 39 -15.10 -13.67 6.33
N TRP A 40 -16.02 -13.40 7.25
CA TRP A 40 -16.47 -14.40 8.21
C TRP A 40 -17.14 -15.57 7.51
N LYS A 41 -17.96 -15.31 6.48
CA LYS A 41 -18.54 -16.38 5.65
C LYS A 41 -17.46 -17.15 4.88
N LEU A 42 -16.43 -16.47 4.38
CA LEU A 42 -15.30 -17.10 3.68
C LEU A 42 -14.47 -17.99 4.62
N LEU A 43 -14.27 -17.56 5.86
CA LEU A 43 -13.56 -18.30 6.91
C LEU A 43 -14.39 -19.47 7.46
N SER A 44 -15.67 -19.24 7.74
CA SER A 44 -16.59 -20.24 8.30
C SER A 44 -17.09 -21.27 7.29
N ALA A 45 -17.10 -20.94 5.99
CA ALA A 45 -17.54 -21.85 4.94
C ALA A 45 -16.65 -23.09 4.77
N GLY A 46 -15.43 -23.11 5.32
CA GLY A 46 -14.63 -24.28 5.74
C GLY A 46 -14.49 -25.53 4.85
N ARG A 47 -15.07 -25.58 3.64
CA ARG A 47 -15.26 -26.79 2.83
C ARG A 47 -14.94 -26.62 1.34
N LEU A 48 -14.80 -25.40 0.84
CA LEU A 48 -14.22 -25.19 -0.49
C LEU A 48 -12.73 -24.93 -0.29
N GLU A 49 -11.94 -25.99 -0.43
CA GLU A 49 -10.49 -26.04 -0.65
C GLU A 49 -9.73 -24.78 -0.21
N PHE A 50 -8.94 -24.88 0.86
CA PHE A 50 -7.92 -23.91 1.26
C PHE A 50 -6.99 -23.57 0.08
N ARG A 51 -7.42 -22.66 -0.79
CA ARG A 51 -6.65 -22.16 -1.91
C ARG A 51 -5.79 -21.04 -1.36
N SER A 52 -4.48 -21.13 -1.59
CA SER A 52 -3.49 -20.13 -1.17
C SER A 52 -3.89 -18.65 -1.40
N PRO A 53 -4.60 -18.26 -2.48
CA PRO A 53 -5.09 -16.89 -2.66
C PRO A 53 -6.01 -16.39 -1.52
N THR A 54 -6.82 -17.25 -0.92
CA THR A 54 -7.74 -16.86 0.16
C THR A 54 -6.98 -16.49 1.43
N ILE A 55 -5.91 -17.21 1.75
CA ILE A 55 -5.06 -16.92 2.91
C ILE A 55 -4.34 -15.58 2.70
N LEU A 56 -3.77 -15.37 1.50
CA LEU A 56 -3.06 -14.13 1.18
C LEU A 56 -3.99 -12.92 1.26
N TYR A 57 -5.25 -13.06 0.81
CA TYR A 57 -6.26 -12.01 0.92
C TYR A 57 -6.63 -11.67 2.36
N ILE A 58 -6.84 -12.67 3.22
CA ILE A 58 -7.14 -12.40 4.63
C ILE A 58 -5.93 -11.76 5.32
N LEU A 59 -4.71 -12.21 5.00
CA LEU A 59 -3.48 -11.71 5.60
C LEU A 59 -3.16 -10.26 5.17
N SER A 60 -3.32 -9.91 3.88
CA SER A 60 -3.14 -8.54 3.41
C SER A 60 -4.10 -7.59 4.11
N ARG A 61 -5.35 -8.03 4.29
CA ARG A 61 -6.38 -7.22 4.92
C ARG A 61 -6.19 -7.07 6.44
N LEU A 62 -5.68 -8.11 7.11
CA LEU A 62 -5.37 -8.05 8.53
C LEU A 62 -4.14 -7.17 8.81
N THR A 63 -3.11 -7.26 7.97
CA THR A 63 -1.90 -6.41 8.06
C THR A 63 -2.22 -4.94 7.77
N ALA A 64 -3.07 -4.65 6.78
CA ALA A 64 -3.57 -3.29 6.54
C ALA A 64 -4.37 -2.74 7.74
N LEU A 65 -5.25 -3.56 8.34
CA LEU A 65 -5.98 -3.18 9.56
C LEU A 65 -5.03 -2.88 10.73
N ALA A 66 -4.06 -3.75 10.97
CA ALA A 66 -3.05 -3.54 12.01
C ALA A 66 -2.29 -2.23 11.79
N THR A 67 -1.92 -1.94 10.54
CA THR A 67 -1.27 -0.68 10.15
C THR A 67 -2.13 0.54 10.52
N VAL A 68 -3.43 0.53 10.17
CA VAL A 68 -4.34 1.65 10.48
C VAL A 68 -4.51 1.85 11.99
N ILE A 69 -4.69 0.76 12.75
CA ILE A 69 -4.84 0.83 14.22
C ILE A 69 -3.56 1.38 14.86
N CYS A 70 -2.39 0.86 14.49
CA CYS A 70 -1.11 1.34 15.00
C CYS A 70 -0.86 2.80 14.62
N LEU A 71 -1.23 3.21 13.41
CA LEU A 71 -1.11 4.59 12.98
C LEU A 71 -2.05 5.53 13.74
N PHE A 72 -3.29 5.13 14.00
CA PHE A 72 -4.22 5.93 14.80
C PHE A 72 -3.69 6.15 16.21
N TYR A 73 -3.12 5.11 16.81
CA TYR A 73 -2.45 5.22 18.09
C TYR A 73 -1.24 6.16 18.00
N TYR A 74 -0.38 5.99 16.99
CA TYR A 74 0.80 6.82 16.76
C TYR A 74 0.48 8.31 16.59
N LEU A 75 -0.58 8.65 15.86
CA LEU A 75 -1.00 10.04 15.61
C LEU A 75 -1.70 10.70 16.81
N ASN A 76 -2.21 9.93 17.78
CA ASN A 76 -2.98 10.46 18.91
C ASN A 76 -2.19 10.45 20.25
N ILE A 77 -0.96 9.95 20.25
CA ILE A 77 -0.08 10.04 21.42
C ILE A 77 0.31 11.49 21.67
N LYS A 78 0.09 11.95 22.91
CA LYS A 78 0.48 13.29 23.38
C LYS A 78 1.48 13.25 24.53
N SER A 79 1.77 12.05 25.05
CA SER A 79 2.72 11.80 26.13
C SER A 79 4.09 11.44 25.58
N GLU A 80 5.14 11.82 26.29
CA GLU A 80 6.51 11.44 25.95
C GLU A 80 6.67 9.91 25.99
N ILE A 81 7.06 9.35 24.85
CA ILE A 81 7.25 7.91 24.68
C ILE A 81 8.66 7.66 24.14
N SER A 82 9.41 6.82 24.85
CA SER A 82 10.78 6.43 24.48
C SER A 82 10.87 5.47 23.29
N PHE A 83 9.77 4.79 22.95
CA PHE A 83 9.69 3.77 21.88
C PHE A 83 9.06 4.29 20.57
N CYS A 84 9.20 5.59 20.30
CA CYS A 84 8.74 6.24 19.07
C CYS A 84 9.29 5.57 17.78
N ASP A 85 10.59 5.27 17.76
CA ASP A 85 11.27 4.62 16.64
C ASP A 85 10.78 3.18 16.39
N ALA A 86 10.62 2.40 17.46
CA ALA A 86 10.14 1.02 17.35
C ALA A 86 8.72 0.96 16.77
N MET A 87 7.85 1.89 17.20
CA MET A 87 6.49 1.96 16.71
C MET A 87 6.39 2.44 15.26
N SER A 88 7.19 3.43 14.84
CA SER A 88 7.23 3.84 13.44
C SER A 88 7.71 2.71 12.54
N ARG A 89 8.75 1.98 12.95
CA ARG A 89 9.26 0.81 12.21
C ARG A 89 8.19 -0.28 12.10
N ALA A 90 7.47 -0.56 13.18
CA ALA A 90 6.39 -1.55 13.17
C ALA A 90 5.24 -1.14 12.22
N ILE A 91 4.87 0.14 12.17
CA ILE A 91 3.84 0.64 11.24
C ILE A 91 4.30 0.49 9.79
N VAL A 92 5.55 0.86 9.49
CA VAL A 92 6.12 0.72 8.14
C VAL A 92 6.20 -0.75 7.73
N ASP A 93 6.64 -1.64 8.63
CA ASP A 93 6.71 -3.08 8.38
C ASP A 93 5.34 -3.70 8.08
N LEU A 94 4.34 -3.39 8.91
CA LEU A 94 2.96 -3.84 8.69
C LEU A 94 2.39 -3.28 7.38
N GLY A 95 2.67 -2.02 7.05
CA GLY A 95 2.23 -1.42 5.78
C GLY A 95 2.91 -2.06 4.56
N TYR A 96 4.22 -2.29 4.62
CA TYR A 96 4.97 -2.93 3.54
C TYR A 96 4.56 -4.39 3.35
N SER A 97 4.29 -5.12 4.43
CA SER A 97 3.76 -6.48 4.33
C SER A 97 2.38 -6.51 3.66
N ALA A 98 1.50 -5.55 3.97
CA ALA A 98 0.20 -5.43 3.31
C ALA A 98 0.34 -5.20 1.80
N ILE A 99 1.26 -4.31 1.38
CA ILE A 99 1.56 -4.03 -0.03
C ILE A 99 2.06 -5.30 -0.74
N VAL A 100 3.10 -5.97 -0.22
CA VAL A 100 3.66 -7.18 -0.83
C VAL A 100 2.60 -8.28 -0.99
N LEU A 101 1.75 -8.45 0.02
CA LEU A 101 0.67 -9.43 -0.02
C LEU A 101 -0.40 -9.06 -1.06
N SER A 102 -0.74 -7.77 -1.22
CA SER A 102 -1.66 -7.34 -2.28
C SER A 102 -1.05 -7.53 -3.67
N SER A 103 0.22 -7.14 -3.88
CA SER A 103 0.92 -7.38 -5.14
C SER A 103 1.02 -8.87 -5.47
N ALA A 104 1.17 -9.74 -4.47
CA ALA A 104 1.11 -11.19 -4.66
C ALA A 104 -0.28 -11.69 -5.09
N LEU A 105 -1.37 -11.10 -4.59
CA LEU A 105 -2.73 -11.41 -5.04
C LEU A 105 -2.96 -10.97 -6.49
N MET A 106 -2.46 -9.79 -6.87
CA MET A 106 -2.49 -9.33 -8.26
C MET A 106 -1.72 -10.30 -9.16
N ALA A 107 -0.51 -10.70 -8.79
CA ALA A 107 0.29 -11.67 -9.51
C ALA A 107 -0.43 -13.02 -9.69
N LEU A 108 -1.11 -13.53 -8.67
CA LEU A 108 -1.87 -14.78 -8.76
C LEU A 108 -3.02 -14.67 -9.77
N ARG A 109 -3.69 -13.51 -9.85
CA ARG A 109 -4.72 -13.26 -10.87
C ARG A 109 -4.11 -13.24 -12.27
N VAL A 110 -2.95 -12.60 -12.45
CA VAL A 110 -2.22 -12.60 -13.73
C VAL A 110 -1.88 -14.03 -14.15
N VAL A 111 -1.31 -14.84 -13.24
CA VAL A 111 -0.97 -16.23 -13.52
C VAL A 111 -2.21 -17.07 -13.88
N ALA A 112 -3.34 -16.83 -13.22
CA ALA A 112 -4.59 -17.52 -13.51
C ALA A 112 -5.16 -17.15 -14.90
N ILE A 113 -5.09 -15.87 -15.28
CA ILE A 113 -5.49 -15.40 -16.63
C ILE A 113 -4.65 -16.14 -17.67
N TRP A 114 -3.32 -16.10 -17.55
CA TRP A 114 -2.37 -16.75 -18.47
C TRP A 114 -2.36 -18.29 -18.42
N ASN A 115 -3.39 -18.92 -17.85
CA ASN A 115 -3.56 -20.38 -17.74
C ASN A 115 -2.29 -21.08 -17.23
N ARG A 116 -1.60 -20.45 -16.26
CA ARG A 116 -0.39 -20.98 -15.62
C ARG A 116 0.79 -21.21 -16.58
N ASP A 117 0.97 -20.34 -17.58
CA ASP A 117 2.20 -20.32 -18.40
C ASP A 117 3.44 -20.09 -17.52
N ARG A 118 4.45 -20.96 -17.67
CA ARG A 118 5.69 -20.92 -16.89
C ARG A 118 6.44 -19.59 -17.04
N ARG A 119 6.38 -18.94 -18.20
CA ARG A 119 7.06 -17.66 -18.44
C ARG A 119 6.45 -16.54 -17.59
N VAL A 120 5.12 -16.50 -17.53
CA VAL A 120 4.38 -15.51 -16.75
C VAL A 120 4.53 -15.76 -15.25
N ILE A 121 4.56 -17.03 -14.82
CA ILE A 121 4.85 -17.38 -13.43
C ILE A 121 6.24 -16.93 -13.03
N LEU A 122 7.26 -17.21 -13.86
CA LEU A 122 8.63 -16.79 -13.59
C LEU A 122 8.72 -15.26 -13.51
N PHE A 123 8.12 -14.56 -14.46
CA PHE A 123 8.05 -13.10 -14.46
C PHE A 123 7.37 -12.57 -13.19
N ALA A 124 6.18 -13.05 -12.85
CA ALA A 124 5.44 -12.61 -11.69
C ALA A 124 6.20 -12.89 -10.37
N ALA A 125 6.84 -14.06 -10.25
CA ALA A 125 7.65 -14.40 -9.09
C ALA A 125 8.86 -13.45 -8.94
N VAL A 126 9.56 -13.15 -10.05
CA VAL A 126 10.69 -12.21 -10.03
C VAL A 126 10.23 -10.83 -9.60
N VAL A 127 9.09 -10.36 -10.09
CA VAL A 127 8.55 -9.03 -9.74
C VAL A 127 8.18 -8.94 -8.26
N ILE A 128 7.48 -9.94 -7.70
CA ILE A 128 7.15 -9.95 -6.25
C ILE A 128 8.41 -10.00 -5.40
N ILE A 129 9.38 -10.85 -5.76
CA ILE A 129 10.64 -10.97 -5.00
C ILE A 129 11.39 -9.64 -5.04
N LEU A 130 11.45 -8.99 -6.20
CA LEU A 130 12.10 -7.70 -6.35
C LEU A 130 11.42 -6.66 -5.46
N ASP A 131 10.10 -6.54 -5.52
CA ASP A 131 9.35 -5.60 -4.69
C ASP A 131 9.56 -5.85 -3.19
N ALA A 132 9.45 -7.11 -2.74
CA ALA A 132 9.70 -7.49 -1.35
C ALA A 132 11.13 -7.15 -0.88
N VAL A 133 12.14 -7.38 -1.73
CA VAL A 133 13.54 -7.06 -1.40
C VAL A 133 13.76 -5.55 -1.26
N PHE A 134 13.19 -4.74 -2.16
CA PHE A 134 13.31 -3.29 -2.07
C PHE A 134 12.58 -2.73 -0.85
N LEU A 135 11.36 -3.20 -0.56
CA LEU A 135 10.61 -2.80 0.62
C LEU A 135 11.34 -3.17 1.92
N LEU A 136 11.91 -4.39 1.99
CA LEU A 136 12.72 -4.82 3.13
C LEU A 136 14.02 -4.01 3.27
N HIS A 137 14.68 -3.70 2.15
CA HIS A 137 15.84 -2.80 2.16
C HIS A 137 15.47 -1.41 2.68
N GLY A 138 14.29 -0.91 2.31
CA GLY A 138 13.69 0.30 2.84
C GLY A 138 13.52 0.31 4.35
N LEU A 139 12.98 -0.78 4.90
CA LEU A 139 12.76 -0.94 6.33
C LEU A 139 14.08 -0.93 7.12
N ILE A 140 15.12 -1.61 6.60
CA ILE A 140 16.44 -1.68 7.25
C ILE A 140 17.15 -0.32 7.20
N THR A 141 17.04 0.38 6.07
CA THR A 141 17.70 1.68 5.85
C THR A 141 16.90 2.86 6.41
N ASP A 142 15.79 2.58 7.08
CA ASP A 142 14.91 3.59 7.65
C ASP A 142 15.65 4.49 8.65
N GLY A 143 15.47 5.80 8.47
CA GLY A 143 16.12 6.86 9.25
C GLY A 143 15.59 6.98 10.67
N GLY A 144 14.48 6.31 10.97
CA GLY A 144 13.87 6.25 12.28
C GLY A 144 13.02 7.48 12.63
N ALA A 145 12.42 7.44 13.81
CA ALA A 145 11.61 8.54 14.34
C ALA A 145 12.03 8.93 15.76
N THR A 146 12.09 10.24 16.03
CA THR A 146 12.33 10.76 17.39
C THR A 146 11.15 11.57 17.87
N TRP A 147 10.96 11.55 19.19
CA TRP A 147 9.98 12.40 19.85
C TRP A 147 10.45 13.85 19.86
N ASP A 148 9.60 14.78 19.41
CA ASP A 148 9.81 16.21 19.57
C ASP A 148 8.90 16.76 20.69
N PRO A 149 9.47 17.25 21.81
CA PRO A 149 8.69 17.80 22.92
C PRO A 149 7.94 19.08 22.56
N THR A 150 8.36 19.81 21.53
CA THR A 150 7.75 21.06 21.08
C THR A 150 6.46 20.80 20.30
N ALA A 151 6.53 19.85 19.36
CA ALA A 151 5.39 19.43 18.56
C ALA A 151 4.47 18.43 19.29
N ARG A 152 4.93 17.85 20.42
CA ARG A 152 4.29 16.74 21.14
C ARG A 152 3.90 15.59 20.21
N ALA A 153 4.81 15.27 19.29
CA ALA A 153 4.61 14.29 18.24
C ALA A 153 5.92 13.57 17.91
N CYS A 154 5.77 12.40 17.32
CA CYS A 154 6.87 11.65 16.73
C CYS A 154 7.17 12.17 15.32
N ILE A 155 8.41 12.57 15.06
CA ILE A 155 8.85 13.09 13.76
C ILE A 155 9.78 12.06 13.11
N ALA A 156 9.40 11.59 11.92
CA ALA A 156 10.23 10.72 11.09
C ALA A 156 11.29 11.51 10.35
N PHE A 157 12.53 11.02 10.32
CA PHE A 157 13.65 11.64 9.61
C PHE A 157 13.95 10.91 8.29
N ASN A 158 14.49 11.66 7.33
CA ASN A 158 15.02 11.12 6.07
C ASN A 158 14.03 10.25 5.26
N THR A 159 12.75 10.64 5.25
CA THR A 159 11.67 10.04 4.44
C THR A 159 12.00 9.97 2.94
N ALA A 160 12.92 10.81 2.46
CA ALA A 160 13.43 10.77 1.10
C ALA A 160 14.05 9.42 0.70
N ARG A 161 14.40 8.54 1.66
CA ARG A 161 14.88 7.18 1.36
C ARG A 161 13.79 6.26 0.83
N TYR A 162 12.52 6.49 1.18
CA TYR A 162 11.39 5.71 0.66
C TYR A 162 11.11 5.97 -0.81
N LYS A 163 11.71 7.01 -1.42
CA LYS A 163 11.57 7.35 -2.84
C LYS A 163 11.82 6.13 -3.74
N LEU A 164 12.92 5.43 -3.51
CA LEU A 164 13.31 4.29 -4.34
C LEU A 164 12.30 3.16 -4.23
N ASN A 165 11.84 2.83 -3.02
CA ASN A 165 10.87 1.76 -2.82
C ASN A 165 9.55 2.08 -3.51
N ILE A 166 9.02 3.28 -3.30
CA ILE A 166 7.73 3.69 -3.87
C ILE A 166 7.78 3.71 -5.40
N VAL A 167 8.89 4.18 -5.99
CA VAL A 167 9.08 4.16 -7.45
C VAL A 167 9.21 2.72 -7.98
N VAL A 168 9.94 1.86 -7.27
CA VAL A 168 10.09 0.45 -7.66
C VAL A 168 8.72 -0.25 -7.62
N THR A 169 8.01 -0.17 -6.49
CA THR A 169 6.66 -0.75 -6.31
C THR A 169 5.69 -0.24 -7.38
N PHE A 170 5.73 1.06 -7.69
CA PHE A 170 4.92 1.64 -8.76
C PHE A 170 5.22 1.02 -10.13
N ILE A 171 6.50 0.91 -10.49
CA ILE A 171 6.91 0.32 -11.78
C ILE A 171 6.51 -1.15 -11.85
N THR A 172 6.74 -1.92 -10.78
CA THR A 172 6.41 -3.34 -10.73
C THR A 172 4.91 -3.59 -10.85
N ASP A 173 4.09 -2.80 -10.16
CA ASP A 173 2.63 -2.94 -10.22
C ASP A 173 2.07 -2.51 -11.58
N ILE A 174 2.57 -1.43 -12.17
CA ILE A 174 2.21 -1.07 -13.55
C ILE A 174 2.56 -2.20 -14.51
N LEU A 175 3.76 -2.78 -14.39
CA LEU A 175 4.17 -3.90 -15.24
C LEU A 175 3.23 -5.10 -15.09
N MET A 176 2.84 -5.44 -13.86
CA MET A 176 1.85 -6.49 -13.62
C MET A 176 0.49 -6.16 -14.22
N LEU A 177 -0.02 -4.94 -14.04
CA LEU A 177 -1.30 -4.51 -14.60
C LEU A 177 -1.29 -4.52 -16.13
N VAL A 178 -0.18 -4.12 -16.75
CA VAL A 178 0.00 -4.20 -18.21
C VAL A 178 -0.01 -5.65 -18.68
N VAL A 179 0.73 -6.55 -18.01
CA VAL A 179 0.73 -7.99 -18.35
C VAL A 179 -0.64 -8.62 -18.14
N MET A 180 -1.40 -8.16 -17.13
CA MET A 180 -2.79 -8.54 -16.92
C MET A 180 -3.67 -8.14 -18.11
N LEU A 181 -3.59 -6.87 -18.55
CA LEU A 181 -4.35 -6.36 -19.69
C LEU A 181 -3.98 -7.06 -20.99
N ILE A 182 -2.70 -7.34 -21.21
CA ILE A 182 -2.21 -8.09 -22.36
C ILE A 182 -2.76 -9.52 -22.33
N GLY A 183 -2.71 -10.19 -21.17
CA GLY A 183 -3.24 -11.54 -21.00
C GLY A 183 -4.73 -11.62 -21.30
N ILE A 184 -5.48 -10.62 -20.83
CA ILE A 184 -6.86 -10.41 -21.25
C ILE A 184 -6.86 -10.25 -22.78
N TRP A 185 -6.26 -9.23 -23.37
CA TRP A 185 -6.39 -9.00 -24.81
C TRP A 185 -6.04 -10.21 -25.73
N PHE A 186 -5.05 -11.04 -25.36
CA PHE A 186 -4.69 -12.25 -26.10
C PHE A 186 -5.65 -13.43 -25.92
N GLN A 187 -6.25 -13.60 -24.74
CA GLN A 187 -7.10 -14.76 -24.43
C GLN A 187 -8.59 -14.49 -24.68
N ARG A 188 -8.90 -13.66 -25.68
CA ARG A 188 -10.25 -13.26 -26.09
C ARG A 188 -11.23 -14.44 -26.12
N GLY A 189 -12.01 -14.57 -25.06
CA GLY A 189 -13.15 -15.47 -25.00
C GLY A 189 -14.38 -14.83 -25.63
N SER A 190 -15.15 -15.57 -26.41
CA SER A 190 -16.34 -15.06 -27.12
C SER A 190 -17.59 -14.86 -26.22
N GLY A 191 -17.43 -14.71 -24.90
CA GLY A 191 -18.53 -14.73 -23.91
C GLY A 191 -18.80 -13.41 -23.20
N SER A 192 -19.95 -13.28 -22.55
CA SER A 192 -20.29 -12.09 -21.72
C SER A 192 -19.36 -11.92 -20.52
N LEU A 193 -18.86 -13.03 -19.96
CA LEU A 193 -17.87 -13.06 -18.87
C LEU A 193 -16.59 -12.29 -19.24
N TRP A 194 -16.18 -12.39 -20.51
CA TRP A 194 -15.01 -11.71 -21.04
C TRP A 194 -15.09 -10.19 -20.88
N ARG A 195 -16.23 -9.63 -21.28
CA ARG A 195 -16.47 -8.18 -21.28
C ARG A 195 -16.49 -7.62 -19.85
N VAL A 196 -16.91 -8.43 -18.88
CA VAL A 196 -16.88 -8.06 -17.45
C VAL A 196 -15.44 -8.00 -16.94
N VAL A 197 -14.63 -9.02 -17.24
CA VAL A 197 -13.21 -9.08 -16.84
C VAL A 197 -12.40 -7.95 -17.48
N GLU A 198 -12.60 -7.69 -18.77
CA GLU A 198 -11.93 -6.61 -19.50
C GLU A 198 -12.27 -5.23 -18.91
N ARG A 199 -13.57 -4.96 -18.67
CA ARG A 199 -14.01 -3.70 -18.06
C ARG A 199 -13.47 -3.54 -16.64
N GLN A 200 -13.48 -4.61 -15.83
CA GLN A 200 -12.91 -4.55 -14.48
C GLN A 200 -11.39 -4.28 -14.53
N GLY A 201 -10.64 -4.96 -15.39
CA GLY A 201 -9.19 -4.75 -15.52
C GLY A 201 -8.82 -3.31 -15.90
N ILE A 202 -9.55 -2.71 -16.85
CA ILE A 202 -9.32 -1.32 -17.27
C ILE A 202 -9.65 -0.33 -16.15
N ILE A 203 -10.78 -0.53 -15.44
CA ILE A 203 -11.17 0.33 -14.32
C ILE A 203 -10.10 0.29 -13.22
N TRP A 204 -9.60 -0.91 -12.87
CA TRP A 204 -8.54 -1.05 -11.87
C TRP A 204 -7.23 -0.39 -12.29
N LEU A 205 -6.87 -0.46 -13.57
CA LEU A 205 -5.67 0.23 -14.08
C LEU A 205 -5.81 1.76 -14.02
N ILE A 206 -6.98 2.30 -14.37
CA ILE A 206 -7.23 3.75 -14.27
C ILE A 206 -7.17 4.21 -12.82
N ILE A 207 -7.81 3.47 -11.90
CA ILE A 207 -7.78 3.77 -10.47
C ILE A 207 -6.33 3.73 -9.95
N ALA A 208 -5.56 2.70 -10.31
CA ALA A 208 -4.16 2.61 -9.93
C ALA A 208 -3.35 3.82 -10.40
N ILE A 209 -3.47 4.22 -11.68
CA ILE A 209 -2.74 5.38 -12.21
C ILE A 209 -3.12 6.67 -11.48
N ILE A 210 -4.41 6.89 -11.22
CA ILE A 210 -4.89 8.09 -10.53
C ILE A 210 -4.41 8.14 -9.08
N SER A 211 -4.34 7.00 -8.40
CA SER A 211 -3.84 6.92 -7.02
C SER A 211 -2.32 7.05 -6.94
N TYR A 212 -1.58 6.41 -7.85
CA TYR A 212 -0.13 6.37 -7.82
C TYR A 212 0.56 7.61 -8.38
N ALA A 213 0.05 8.21 -9.46
CA ALA A 213 0.74 9.31 -10.13
C ALA A 213 0.95 10.53 -9.19
N PRO A 214 -0.04 10.97 -8.39
CA PRO A 214 0.16 12.06 -7.44
C PRO A 214 1.21 11.73 -6.37
N LEU A 215 1.21 10.49 -5.86
CA LEU A 215 2.19 10.04 -4.85
C LEU A 215 3.62 10.14 -5.39
N VAL A 216 3.85 9.59 -6.59
CA VAL A 216 5.16 9.61 -7.24
C VAL A 216 5.60 11.05 -7.51
N VAL A 217 4.72 11.91 -8.02
CA VAL A 217 5.03 13.32 -8.30
C VAL A 217 5.44 14.08 -7.03
N LEU A 218 4.70 13.94 -5.92
CA LEU A 218 5.04 14.62 -4.66
C LEU A 218 6.42 14.18 -4.13
N ILE A 219 6.70 12.88 -4.21
CA ILE A 219 7.95 12.27 -3.77
C ILE A 219 9.15 12.72 -4.62
N PHE A 220 8.98 12.91 -5.93
CA PHE A 220 10.02 13.45 -6.81
C PHE A 220 10.28 14.93 -6.53
N LEU A 221 9.22 15.72 -6.30
CA LEU A 221 9.34 17.15 -5.99
C LEU A 221 10.01 17.40 -4.63
N ASN A 222 9.82 16.50 -3.66
CA ASN A 222 10.53 16.48 -2.37
C ASN A 222 10.60 17.85 -1.68
N PHE A 223 9.45 18.51 -1.56
CA PHE A 223 9.36 19.81 -0.90
C PHE A 223 9.78 19.73 0.57
N ASN A 224 9.30 18.70 1.28
CA ASN A 224 9.61 18.41 2.68
C ASN A 224 9.15 16.98 3.08
N ASN A 225 9.46 16.57 4.31
CA ASN A 225 9.07 15.25 4.83
C ASN A 225 7.55 15.00 4.89
N PRO A 226 6.69 15.91 5.41
CA PRO A 226 5.25 15.63 5.51
C PRO A 226 4.59 15.49 4.14
N MET A 227 5.00 16.27 3.13
CA MET A 227 4.46 16.15 1.78
C MET A 227 4.75 14.78 1.13
N ASN A 228 5.92 14.20 1.43
CA ASN A 228 6.26 12.85 0.96
C ASN A 228 5.39 11.75 1.62
N LEU A 229 4.90 11.97 2.85
CA LEU A 229 4.09 11.02 3.60
C LEU A 229 2.58 11.15 3.32
N MET A 230 2.13 12.32 2.85
CA MET A 230 0.72 12.71 2.81
C MET A 230 -0.18 11.71 2.06
N LEU A 231 0.30 11.13 0.96
CA LEU A 231 -0.46 10.19 0.14
C LEU A 231 -0.05 8.73 0.32
N GLN A 232 0.92 8.44 1.19
CA GLN A 232 1.45 7.09 1.35
C GLN A 232 0.44 6.14 2.01
N LEU A 233 -0.31 6.61 3.01
CA LEU A 233 -1.33 5.80 3.66
C LEU A 233 -2.56 5.58 2.76
N PRO A 234 -3.19 6.61 2.15
CA PRO A 234 -4.27 6.39 1.19
C PRO A 234 -3.88 5.40 0.09
N PHE A 235 -2.64 5.48 -0.39
CA PHE A 235 -2.09 4.55 -1.36
C PHE A 235 -2.06 3.11 -0.84
N CYS A 236 -1.45 2.88 0.33
CA CYS A 236 -1.36 1.55 0.94
C CYS A 236 -2.73 0.89 1.15
N LEU A 237 -3.77 1.68 1.45
CA LEU A 237 -5.13 1.18 1.69
C LEU A 237 -5.93 0.95 0.40
N SER A 238 -5.47 1.49 -0.72
CA SER A 238 -6.14 1.33 -2.03
C SER A 238 -5.73 0.08 -2.80
N MET A 239 -4.70 -0.64 -2.32
CA MET A 239 -4.15 -1.86 -2.92
C MET A 239 -4.89 -3.10 -2.46
#